data_AF-A0A100JU69-F1
#
_entry.id   AF-A0A100JU69-F1
#
_cell.length_a   1.000
_cell.length_b   1.000
_cell.length_c   1.000
_cell.angle_alpha   90.00
_cell.angle_beta   90.00
_cell.angle_gamma   90.00
#
_symmetry.space_group_name_H-M   'P 1'
#
loop_
_entity.id
_entity.type
_entity.pdbx_description
1 polymer ?
#
loop_
_entity_poly.entity_id
_entity_poly.type
_entity_poly.pdbx_seq_one_letter_code
_entity_poly.pdbx_strand_id
1 'polypeptide(L)' 'MLRIDTHAHVYPSDYLDFLADSGVTTAGGQRGLGADDTDKELDARFSLMERAGVDRPVISASPLTGALPDPEQAAAAAR' A
#
# COMPACT_ATOMS: atom_id res chain seq x y z
N MET A 1 8.01 -15.12 22.12
CA MET A 1 7.65 -15.88 20.92
C MET A 1 7.45 -14.88 19.80
N LEU A 2 8.01 -15.14 18.61
CA LEU A 2 7.90 -14.25 17.44
C LEU A 2 6.44 -14.19 16.96
N ARG A 3 5.90 -12.98 16.76
CA ARG A 3 4.58 -12.71 16.21
C ARG A 3 4.70 -12.02 14.86
N ILE A 4 4.22 -12.68 13.82
CA ILE A 4 4.27 -12.21 12.45
C ILE A 4 2.86 -11.81 12.02
N ASP A 5 2.69 -10.57 11.57
CA ASP A 5 1.51 -10.16 10.83
C ASP A 5 1.72 -10.53 9.35
N THR A 6 0.83 -11.35 8.82
CA THR A 6 0.92 -11.89 7.46
C THR A 6 -0.05 -11.23 6.49
N HIS A 7 -0.89 -10.30 6.97
CA HIS A 7 -1.92 -9.66 6.15
C HIS A 7 -1.90 -8.15 6.37
N ALA A 8 -0.99 -7.51 5.67
CA ALA A 8 -0.76 -6.08 5.74
C ALA A 8 -0.58 -5.51 4.33
N HIS A 9 -1.27 -4.41 4.02
CA HIS A 9 -1.13 -3.70 2.76
C HIS A 9 -0.37 -2.38 2.95
N VAL A 10 0.34 -1.97 1.90
CA VAL A 10 0.85 -0.61 1.70
C VAL A 10 0.34 -0.11 0.35
N TYR A 11 0.03 1.18 0.28
CA TYR A 11 -0.38 1.92 -0.91
C TYR A 11 0.69 2.98 -1.19
N PRO A 12 1.75 2.64 -1.93
CA PRO A 12 2.83 3.60 -2.21
C PRO A 12 2.29 4.87 -2.85
N SER A 13 2.80 6.03 -2.42
CA SER A 13 2.35 7.33 -2.93
C SER A 13 2.48 7.42 -4.45
N ASP A 14 3.61 6.99 -5.00
CA ASP A 14 3.86 7.00 -6.45
C ASP A 14 2.94 6.04 -7.21
N TYR A 15 2.55 4.92 -6.59
CA TYR A 15 1.61 3.98 -7.20
C TYR A 15 0.19 4.54 -7.24
N LEU A 16 -0.24 5.23 -6.19
CA LEU A 16 -1.53 5.92 -6.17
C LEU A 16 -1.59 7.04 -7.21
N ASP A 17 -0.50 7.78 -7.41
CA ASP A 17 -0.41 8.79 -8.46
C ASP A 17 -0.45 8.15 -9.85
N PHE A 18 0.32 7.08 -10.08
CA PHE A 18 0.26 6.32 -11.33
C PHE A 18 -1.15 5.82 -11.66
N LEU A 19 -1.87 5.28 -10.67
CA LEU A 19 -3.25 4.81 -10.87
C LEU A 19 -4.20 5.97 -11.16
N ALA A 20 -4.07 7.10 -10.45
CA ALA A 20 -4.87 8.29 -10.70
C ALA A 20 -4.65 8.85 -12.12
N ASP A 21 -3.40 8.95 -12.56
CA ASP A 21 -3.02 9.40 -13.89
C ASP A 21 -3.48 8.43 -14.98
N SER A 22 -3.58 7.14 -14.66
CA SER A 22 -4.15 6.09 -15.52
C SER A 22 -5.69 6.04 -15.50
N GLY A 23 -6.35 6.99 -14.81
CA GLY A 23 -7.81 7.13 -14.80
C GLY A 23 -8.54 6.39 -13.68
N VAL A 24 -7.83 5.81 -12.70
CA VAL A 24 -8.44 5.18 -11.51
C VAL A 24 -8.86 6.26 -10.52
N THR A 25 -10.07 6.78 -10.69
CA THR A 25 -10.61 7.92 -9.92
C THR A 25 -10.75 7.67 -8.41
N THR A 26 -10.71 6.41 -7.99
CA THR A 26 -10.81 6.01 -6.57
C THR A 26 -9.46 5.96 -5.86
N ALA A 27 -8.32 6.13 -6.56
CA ALA A 27 -6.98 6.00 -5.97
C ALA A 27 -6.75 6.99 -4.82
N GLY A 28 -7.23 8.22 -4.94
CA GLY A 28 -7.12 9.24 -3.88
C GLY A 28 -7.78 8.84 -2.55
N GLY A 29 -8.77 7.95 -2.58
CA GLY A 29 -9.46 7.48 -1.36
C GLY A 29 -8.61 6.62 -0.43
N GLN A 30 -7.43 6.18 -0.87
CA GLN A 30 -6.50 5.38 -0.06
C GLN A 30 -5.49 6.22 0.72
N ARG A 31 -5.39 7.53 0.42
CA ARG A 31 -4.45 8.44 1.07
C ARG A 31 -4.90 8.79 2.49
N GLY A 32 -3.94 8.89 3.41
CA GLY A 32 -4.18 9.31 4.79
C GLY A 32 -4.83 8.25 5.69
N LEU A 33 -4.87 6.98 5.25
CA LEU A 33 -5.43 5.87 6.01
C LEU A 33 -4.41 5.17 6.94
N GLY A 34 -3.16 5.64 7.00
CA GLY A 34 -2.08 4.99 7.76
C GLY A 34 -1.51 3.76 7.05
N ALA A 35 -1.61 3.73 5.71
CA ALA A 35 -1.17 2.64 4.86
C ALA A 35 -0.32 3.11 3.67
N ASP A 36 0.13 4.36 3.65
CA ASP A 36 1.09 4.90 2.68
C ASP A 36 2.51 4.38 2.96
N ASP A 37 3.45 4.61 2.04
CA ASP A 37 4.88 4.27 2.21
C ASP A 37 5.74 5.47 2.66
N THR A 38 5.12 6.61 2.96
CA THR A 38 5.81 7.74 3.59
C THR A 38 6.39 7.38 4.95
N ASP A 39 7.56 7.94 5.29
CA ASP A 39 8.21 7.75 6.59
C ASP A 39 7.25 7.98 7.77
N LYS A 40 6.41 9.02 7.68
CA LYS A 40 5.42 9.36 8.71
C LYS A 40 4.43 8.23 8.97
N GLU A 41 3.88 7.62 7.92
CA GLU A 41 2.89 6.55 8.06
C GLU A 41 3.55 5.21 8.42
N LEU A 42 4.76 4.95 7.91
CA LEU A 42 5.56 3.79 8.31
C LEU A 42 5.95 3.85 9.80
N ASP A 43 6.39 5.00 10.31
CA ASP A 43 6.70 5.20 11.73
C ASP A 43 5.47 5.00 12.61
N ALA A 44 4.32 5.53 12.20
CA ALA A 44 3.06 5.33 12.89
C ALA A 44 2.66 3.85 12.92
N ARG A 45 2.87 3.13 11.80
CA ARG A 45 2.64 1.68 11.70
C ARG A 45 3.57 0.89 12.62
N PHE A 46 4.87 1.16 12.62
CA PHE A 46 5.81 0.46 13.49
C PHE A 46 5.50 0.72 14.97
N SER A 47 5.12 1.95 15.32
CA SER A 47 4.67 2.28 16.67
C SER A 47 3.39 1.52 17.06
N LEU A 48 2.46 1.32 16.12
CA LEU A 48 1.26 0.50 16.35
C LEU A 48 1.61 -0.98 16.56
N MET A 49 2.51 -1.51 15.73
CA MET A 49 2.97 -2.89 15.82
C MET A 49 3.67 -3.17 17.16
N GLU A 50 4.51 -2.25 17.63
CA GLU A 50 5.15 -2.35 18.94
C GLU A 50 4.11 -2.43 20.06
N ARG A 51 3.11 -1.53 20.06
CA ARG A 51 2.01 -1.54 21.04
C ARG A 51 1.16 -2.82 20.96
N ALA A 52 1.01 -3.38 19.77
CA ALA A 52 0.27 -4.62 19.53
C ALA A 52 1.11 -5.89 19.80
N GLY A 53 2.41 -5.75 20.06
CA GLY A 53 3.34 -6.87 20.26
C GLY A 53 3.58 -7.70 19.00
N VAL A 54 3.48 -7.10 17.81
CA VAL A 54 3.80 -7.69 16.51
C VAL A 54 5.25 -7.37 16.15
N ASP A 55 6.06 -8.40 15.89
CA ASP A 55 7.50 -8.25 15.67
C ASP A 55 7.85 -7.98 14.20
N ARG A 56 7.09 -8.55 13.26
CA ARG A 56 7.37 -8.44 11.82
C ARG A 56 6.10 -8.41 10.99
N PRO A 57 5.97 -7.47 10.03
CA PRO A 57 4.92 -7.54 9.02
C PRO A 57 5.45 -8.19 7.75
N VAL A 58 4.60 -8.94 7.06
CA VAL A 58 4.76 -9.28 5.64
C VAL A 58 3.83 -8.35 4.88
N ILE A 59 4.41 -7.38 4.18
CA ILE A 59 3.65 -6.40 3.40
C ILE A 59 3.34 -7.01 2.03
N SER A 60 2.11 -6.79 1.57
CA SER A 60 1.64 -7.13 0.23
C SER A 60 1.16 -5.88 -0.51
N ALA A 61 1.26 -5.91 -1.84
CA ALA A 61 0.67 -4.88 -2.68
C ALA A 61 -0.84 -4.76 -2.39
N SER A 62 -1.35 -3.54 -2.53
CA SER A 62 -2.75 -3.20 -2.32
C SER A 62 -3.71 -3.98 -3.25
N PRO A 63 -4.96 -4.27 -2.82
CA PRO A 63 -6.00 -4.80 -3.70
C PRO A 63 -6.53 -3.79 -4.72
N LEU A 64 -6.12 -2.51 -4.66
CA LEU A 64 -6.42 -1.55 -5.71
C LEU A 64 -5.52 -1.85 -6.92
N THR A 65 -5.97 -2.81 -7.72
CA THR A 65 -5.18 -3.38 -8.81
C THR A 65 -5.15 -2.46 -10.04
N GLY A 66 -4.01 -2.38 -10.71
CA GLY A 66 -3.87 -1.79 -12.04
C GLY A 66 -4.42 -2.65 -13.18
N ALA A 67 -5.63 -3.19 -13.02
CA ALA A 67 -6.38 -3.80 -14.11
C ALA A 67 -6.90 -2.69 -15.04
N LEU A 68 -5.98 -2.14 -15.85
CA LEU A 68 -6.22 -0.97 -16.70
C LEU A 68 -6.63 -1.40 -18.12
N PRO A 69 -7.40 -0.57 -18.86
CA PRO A 69 -7.80 -0.89 -20.23
C PRO A 69 -6.62 -0.93 -21.22
N ASP A 70 -5.61 -0.09 -20.98
CA ASP A 70 -4.38 -0.08 -21.77
C ASP A 70 -3.46 -1.22 -21.28
N PRO A 71 -3.12 -2.20 -22.14
CA PRO A 71 -2.28 -3.33 -21.75
C PRO A 71 -0.86 -2.90 -21.34
N GLU A 72 -0.32 -1.81 -21.86
CA GLU A 72 1.00 -1.32 -21.46
C GLU A 72 0.96 -0.72 -20.06
N GLN A 73 -0.07 0.07 -19.75
CA GLN A 73 -0.28 0.60 -18.40
C GLN A 73 -0.58 -0.51 -17.40
N ALA A 74 -1.41 -1.49 -17.76
CA ALA A 74 -1.69 -2.64 -16.90
C ALA A 74 -0.43 -3.46 -16.60
N ALA A 75 0.44 -3.64 -17.60
CA ALA A 75 1.73 -4.31 -17.40
C ALA A 75 2.68 -3.48 -16.53
N ALA A 76 2.67 -2.14 -16.64
CA ALA A 76 3.45 -1.26 -15.79
C ALA A 76 2.97 -1.31 -14.32
N ALA A 77 1.65 -1.39 -14.10
CA ALA A 77 1.04 -1.45 -12.79
C ALA A 77 1.28 -2.75 -12.00
N ALA A 78 1.79 -3.78 -12.67
CA ALA A 78 2.00 -5.13 -12.12
C ALA A 78 3.48 -5.45 -11.81
N ARG A 79 4.37 -4.46 -11.94
CA ARG A 79 5.81 -4.57 -11.63
C ARG A 79 6.10 -4.03 -10.25
#